data_AF-A0A401PRH5-F1
#
_entry.id   AF-A0A401PRH5-F1
#
_cell.length_a   1.000
_cell.length_b   1.000
_cell.length_c   1.000
_cell.angle_alpha   90.00
_cell.angle_beta   90.00
_cell.angle_gamma   90.00
#
_symmetry.space_group_name_H-M   'P 1'
#
loop_
_entity.id
_entity.type
_entity.pdbx_description
1 polymer ?
#
loop_
_entity_poly.entity_id
_entity_poly.type
_entity_poly.pdbx_seq_one_letter_code
_entity_poly.pdbx_strand_id
1 'polypeptide(L)'
;MSSGQGPGKQKAKTQAVVHESNQTIRGSKTDNTSGASQALVPHQPSQAQQQNTMLVPKGYTVKPIVPAEKAELISVAKAMHREQFGARVKELFDPEREAALEALQTGIYIGWRCPEYKWDCIRVGVKSKCFCGHLLAEHERFTGTSVRVPCVVAGCQCRAYAFIPSRPEDVGEFWLRKRRNFDPSTWRAKCRCKHNHEEHNVGGSHSCKAGGCSCPGFDSNFLCAACDKHWEQHQTFFETEAHRKEAGLPY
;
A
#
# COMPACT_ATOMS: atom_id res chain seq x y z
N MET A 1 -31.74 -66.28 -13.75
CA MET A 1 -33.12 -66.05 -14.24
C MET A 1 -33.36 -64.55 -14.27
N SER A 2 -33.73 -64.07 -15.45
CA SER A 2 -34.34 -62.77 -15.82
C SER A 2 -33.64 -61.47 -15.37
N SER A 3 -32.99 -60.74 -16.30
CA SER A 3 -33.58 -59.70 -17.18
C SER A 3 -33.38 -58.30 -16.55
N GLY A 4 -32.86 -57.25 -17.18
CA GLY A 4 -32.42 -57.00 -18.55
C GLY A 4 -32.30 -55.47 -18.76
N GLN A 5 -31.42 -55.08 -19.69
CA GLN A 5 -31.44 -53.85 -20.52
C GLN A 5 -31.19 -52.48 -19.85
N GLY A 6 -29.97 -51.94 -20.00
CA GLY A 6 -29.50 -51.28 -21.24
C GLY A 6 -29.89 -49.80 -21.45
N PRO A 7 -29.02 -48.95 -22.03
CA PRO A 7 -29.02 -47.49 -21.85
C PRO A 7 -29.68 -46.70 -22.99
N GLY A 8 -30.24 -45.53 -22.67
CA GLY A 8 -30.78 -44.58 -23.63
C GLY A 8 -29.80 -43.45 -23.99
N LYS A 9 -29.24 -43.50 -25.20
CA LYS A 9 -28.68 -42.34 -25.91
C LYS A 9 -29.78 -41.69 -26.74
N GLN A 10 -29.88 -40.36 -26.72
CA GLN A 10 -30.41 -39.60 -27.86
C GLN A 10 -29.50 -38.40 -28.17
N LYS A 11 -29.28 -38.21 -29.48
CA LYS A 11 -28.47 -37.19 -30.17
C LYS A 11 -29.39 -36.05 -30.66
N ALA A 12 -28.73 -34.99 -31.15
CA ALA A 12 -29.17 -33.94 -32.08
C ALA A 12 -29.76 -32.68 -31.40
N LYS A 13 -29.54 -31.44 -31.87
CA LYS A 13 -28.90 -30.89 -33.07
C LYS A 13 -28.59 -29.39 -32.82
N THR A 14 -27.57 -28.92 -33.52
CA THR A 14 -27.12 -27.56 -33.86
C THR A 14 -28.19 -26.45 -33.92
N GLN A 15 -27.87 -25.24 -33.43
CA GLN A 15 -27.72 -24.01 -34.25
C GLN A 15 -27.43 -22.76 -33.42
N ALA A 16 -26.37 -22.05 -33.85
CA ALA A 16 -26.09 -20.67 -33.49
C ALA A 16 -27.06 -19.76 -34.26
N VAL A 17 -27.63 -18.76 -33.58
CA VAL A 17 -28.28 -17.62 -34.23
C VAL A 17 -27.87 -16.35 -33.49
N VAL A 18 -27.13 -15.53 -34.22
CA VAL A 18 -26.83 -14.13 -33.97
C VAL A 18 -28.15 -13.35 -34.11
N HIS A 19 -28.49 -12.52 -33.13
CA HIS A 19 -29.50 -11.48 -33.35
C HIS A 19 -28.91 -10.10 -33.05
N GLU A 20 -28.40 -9.54 -34.14
CA GLU A 20 -28.32 -8.11 -34.40
C GLU A 20 -29.74 -7.59 -34.64
N SER A 21 -30.15 -6.53 -33.95
CA SER A 21 -31.36 -5.78 -34.26
C SER A 21 -31.01 -4.29 -34.36
N ASN A 22 -30.84 -3.90 -35.62
CA ASN A 22 -30.69 -2.54 -36.09
C ASN A 22 -32.09 -2.04 -36.49
N GLN A 23 -32.61 -0.99 -35.83
CA GLN A 23 -33.72 -0.20 -36.38
C GLN A 23 -33.52 1.30 -36.11
N THR A 24 -33.30 1.97 -37.22
CA THR A 24 -33.32 3.40 -37.54
C THR A 24 -34.81 3.81 -37.77
N ILE A 25 -35.35 4.97 -37.35
CA ILE A 25 -35.36 6.27 -38.07
C ILE A 25 -36.45 7.20 -37.44
N ARG A 26 -36.15 8.52 -37.39
CA ARG A 26 -37.02 9.75 -37.30
C ARG A 26 -37.86 9.94 -36.03
N GLY A 27 -37.86 11.08 -35.33
CA GLY A 27 -37.40 12.43 -35.64
C GLY A 27 -38.53 13.41 -35.33
N SER A 28 -38.37 14.27 -34.32
CA SER A 28 -39.04 15.57 -34.25
C SER A 28 -38.23 16.54 -33.40
N LYS A 29 -37.94 17.67 -34.03
CA LYS A 29 -37.15 18.81 -33.58
C LYS A 29 -37.93 19.63 -32.55
N THR A 30 -37.20 20.23 -31.62
CA THR A 30 -37.18 21.70 -31.46
C THR A 30 -35.88 22.12 -30.76
N ASP A 31 -35.21 23.09 -31.38
CA ASP A 31 -34.04 23.85 -30.95
C ASP A 31 -34.25 24.49 -29.54
N ASN A 32 -33.27 24.95 -28.76
CA ASN A 32 -32.20 25.87 -29.15
C ASN A 32 -31.20 26.13 -27.97
N THR A 33 -29.93 26.44 -28.29
CA THR A 33 -28.96 27.35 -27.58
C THR A 33 -28.43 26.99 -26.17
N SER A 34 -27.13 27.07 -25.80
CA SER A 34 -25.85 27.42 -26.45
C SER A 34 -24.65 27.06 -25.55
N GLY A 35 -23.49 26.74 -26.15
CA GLY A 35 -22.13 27.07 -25.66
C GLY A 35 -21.43 26.06 -24.74
N ALA A 36 -20.17 25.66 -24.91
CA ALA A 36 -19.15 25.91 -25.93
C ALA A 36 -18.13 24.76 -25.85
N SER A 37 -17.73 24.20 -26.99
CA SER A 37 -16.69 23.18 -27.09
C SER A 37 -15.32 23.78 -26.76
N GLN A 38 -14.63 23.25 -25.76
CA GLN A 38 -13.25 23.63 -25.46
C GLN A 38 -12.33 23.02 -26.53
N ALA A 39 -11.76 23.88 -27.36
CA ALA A 39 -10.73 23.52 -28.32
C ALA A 39 -9.42 23.18 -27.61
N LEU A 40 -8.80 22.06 -27.98
CA LEU A 40 -7.43 21.73 -27.64
C LEU A 40 -6.50 22.73 -28.35
N VAL A 41 -5.84 23.59 -27.58
CA VAL A 41 -4.86 24.55 -28.11
C VAL A 41 -3.49 23.87 -28.21
N PRO A 42 -2.82 23.88 -29.38
CA PRO A 42 -1.45 23.39 -29.49
C PRO A 42 -0.49 24.29 -28.69
N HIS A 43 0.30 23.69 -27.81
CA HIS A 43 1.33 24.40 -27.05
C HIS A 43 2.51 24.73 -27.98
N GLN A 44 2.62 25.97 -28.44
CA GLN A 44 3.88 26.48 -29.01
C GLN A 44 4.79 26.95 -27.88
N PRO A 45 6.08 26.58 -27.86
CA PRO A 45 7.04 27.14 -26.91
C PRO A 45 7.36 28.57 -27.32
N SER A 46 6.93 29.56 -26.55
CA SER A 46 7.39 30.94 -26.76
C SER A 46 8.85 31.03 -26.36
N GLN A 47 9.72 31.39 -27.29
CA GLN A 47 11.10 31.78 -26.99
C GLN A 47 11.09 33.16 -26.32
N ALA A 48 10.75 33.20 -25.04
CA ALA A 48 11.05 34.35 -24.19
C ALA A 48 12.47 34.17 -23.65
N GLN A 49 13.41 34.97 -24.15
CA GLN A 49 14.72 35.12 -23.52
C GLN A 49 14.53 35.81 -22.16
N GLN A 50 14.24 35.02 -21.13
CA GLN A 50 14.17 35.51 -19.75
C GLN A 50 15.60 35.58 -19.19
N GLN A 51 16.08 36.81 -18.98
CA GLN A 51 17.22 37.06 -18.10
C GLN A 51 16.84 36.56 -16.70
N ASN A 52 17.39 35.42 -16.33
CA ASN A 52 17.04 34.69 -15.11
C ASN A 52 17.79 35.26 -13.89
N THR A 53 17.43 36.47 -13.47
CA THR A 53 17.78 36.94 -12.12
C THR A 53 16.69 36.52 -11.15
N MET A 54 16.66 35.23 -10.79
CA MET A 54 15.88 34.77 -9.63
C MET A 54 16.43 35.45 -8.38
N LEU A 55 15.65 36.36 -7.80
CA LEU A 55 15.90 36.93 -6.48
C LEU A 55 15.68 35.82 -5.44
N VAL A 56 16.75 35.17 -5.01
CA VAL A 56 16.69 34.14 -3.97
C VAL A 56 16.86 34.81 -2.61
N PRO A 57 15.86 34.74 -1.70
CA PRO A 57 16.01 35.25 -0.33
C PRO A 57 17.21 34.60 0.37
N LYS A 58 17.97 35.38 1.14
CA LYS A 58 19.12 34.87 1.91
C LYS A 58 18.68 33.66 2.77
N GLY A 59 19.34 32.52 2.57
CA GLY A 59 19.07 31.27 3.29
C GLY A 59 18.14 30.28 2.59
N TYR A 60 17.64 30.59 1.38
CA TYR A 60 16.90 29.64 0.55
C TYR A 60 17.79 29.01 -0.52
N THR A 61 17.67 27.69 -0.70
CA THR A 61 18.28 26.98 -1.83
C THR A 61 17.20 26.76 -2.89
N VAL A 62 17.36 27.38 -4.06
CA VAL A 62 16.48 27.12 -5.21
C VAL A 62 17.05 25.96 -6.02
N LYS A 63 16.25 24.93 -6.25
CA LYS A 63 16.59 23.89 -7.22
C LYS A 63 16.17 24.37 -8.62
N PRO A 64 17.09 24.43 -9.60
CA PRO A 64 16.73 24.81 -10.96
C PRO A 64 15.67 23.85 -11.52
N ILE A 65 14.59 24.41 -12.07
CA ILE A 65 13.57 23.66 -12.78
C ILE A 65 14.14 23.30 -14.14
N VAL A 66 14.42 22.02 -14.36
CA VAL A 66 14.86 21.48 -15.65
C VAL A 66 13.64 20.83 -16.29
N PRO A 67 13.22 21.25 -17.51
CA PRO A 67 12.14 20.58 -18.23
C PRO A 67 12.49 19.11 -18.52
N ALA A 68 11.47 18.26 -18.52
CA ALA A 68 11.64 16.86 -18.93
C ALA A 68 11.88 16.77 -20.44
N GLU A 69 12.68 15.80 -20.88
CA GLU A 69 12.90 15.52 -22.31
C GLU A 69 11.61 15.09 -23.00
N LYS A 70 10.71 14.43 -22.26
CA LYS A 70 9.43 13.91 -22.75
C LYS A 70 8.34 14.14 -21.71
N ALA A 71 7.10 14.28 -22.17
CA ALA A 71 5.91 14.47 -21.33
C ALA A 71 5.40 13.15 -20.69
N GLU A 72 6.32 12.28 -20.27
CA GLU A 72 6.04 10.97 -19.69
C GLU A 72 6.53 10.90 -18.23
N LEU A 73 5.87 10.10 -17.41
CA LEU A 73 6.06 10.08 -15.95
C LEU A 73 7.52 9.91 -15.53
N ILE A 74 8.24 8.97 -16.14
CA ILE A 74 9.64 8.69 -15.79
C ILE A 74 10.55 9.86 -16.17
N SER A 75 10.36 10.46 -17.36
CA SER A 75 11.15 11.62 -17.79
C SER A 75 10.91 12.83 -16.88
N VAL A 76 9.64 13.08 -16.51
CA VAL A 76 9.27 14.13 -15.55
C VAL A 76 9.89 13.87 -14.17
N ALA A 77 9.78 12.65 -13.65
CA ALA A 77 10.33 12.32 -12.35
C ALA A 77 11.87 12.39 -12.32
N LYS A 78 12.54 11.97 -13.41
CA LYS A 78 13.99 12.16 -13.59
C LYS A 78 14.35 13.65 -13.67
N ALA A 79 13.56 14.48 -14.33
CA ALA A 79 13.82 15.93 -14.38
C ALA A 79 13.68 16.59 -13.00
N MET A 80 12.69 16.16 -12.20
CA MET A 80 12.43 16.68 -10.85
C MET A 80 13.45 16.20 -9.80
N HIS A 81 13.85 14.94 -9.86
CA HIS A 81 14.69 14.30 -8.85
C HIS A 81 16.13 14.04 -9.30
N ARG A 82 16.43 14.27 -10.58
CA ARG A 82 17.74 14.10 -11.22
C ARG A 82 18.32 12.72 -10.92
N GLU A 83 19.62 12.66 -10.65
CA GLU A 83 20.36 11.44 -10.34
C GLU A 83 19.84 10.71 -9.08
N GLN A 84 19.14 11.42 -8.19
CA GLN A 84 18.59 10.82 -6.97
C GLN A 84 17.25 10.11 -7.19
N PHE A 85 16.62 10.22 -8.37
CA PHE A 85 15.34 9.56 -8.65
C PHE A 85 15.41 8.06 -8.38
N GLY A 86 16.38 7.38 -9.02
CA GLY A 86 16.53 5.93 -8.92
C GLY A 86 16.79 5.47 -7.49
N ALA A 87 17.72 6.13 -6.78
CA ALA A 87 18.04 5.79 -5.40
C ALA A 87 16.84 5.93 -4.45
N ARG A 88 16.06 7.01 -4.58
CA ARG A 88 14.88 7.26 -3.73
C ARG A 88 13.74 6.28 -4.00
N VAL A 89 13.48 5.98 -5.28
CA VAL A 89 12.48 4.97 -5.66
C VAL A 89 12.90 3.60 -5.14
N LYS A 90 14.18 3.24 -5.31
CA LYS A 90 14.70 1.98 -4.80
C LYS A 90 14.53 1.88 -3.27
N GLU A 91 14.93 2.91 -2.52
CA GLU A 91 14.78 2.95 -1.06
C GLU A 91 13.31 2.80 -0.62
N LEU A 92 12.37 3.41 -1.34
CA LEU A 92 10.94 3.35 -1.02
C LEU A 92 10.41 1.92 -1.12
N PHE A 93 10.70 1.23 -2.22
CA PHE A 93 10.18 -0.10 -2.54
C PHE A 93 11.06 -1.25 -2.03
N ASP A 94 12.28 -0.99 -1.56
CA ASP A 94 13.21 -2.01 -1.10
C ASP A 94 12.61 -2.91 -0.01
N PRO A 95 11.92 -2.40 1.03
CA PRO A 95 11.34 -3.28 2.05
C PRO A 95 10.30 -4.26 1.50
N GLU A 96 9.43 -3.81 0.57
CA GLU A 96 8.45 -4.68 -0.08
C GLU A 96 9.14 -5.69 -1.00
N ARG A 97 10.13 -5.24 -1.78
CA ARG A 97 10.94 -6.09 -2.66
C ARG A 97 11.68 -7.17 -1.88
N GLU A 98 12.35 -6.81 -0.79
CA GLU A 98 13.09 -7.73 0.07
C GLU A 98 12.17 -8.75 0.72
N ALA A 99 11.02 -8.31 1.27
CA ALA A 99 10.04 -9.21 1.85
C ALA A 99 9.41 -10.15 0.81
N ALA A 100 9.24 -9.70 -0.44
CA ALA A 100 8.74 -10.54 -1.53
C ALA A 100 9.77 -11.62 -1.91
N LEU A 101 11.05 -11.25 -2.04
CA LEU A 101 12.12 -12.19 -2.33
C LEU A 101 12.29 -13.23 -1.21
N GLU A 102 12.21 -12.81 0.05
CA GLU A 102 12.26 -13.71 1.20
C GLU A 102 11.08 -14.68 1.22
N ALA A 103 9.88 -14.22 0.90
CA ALA A 103 8.70 -15.08 0.82
C ALA A 103 8.83 -16.13 -0.30
N LEU A 104 9.34 -15.73 -1.47
CA LEU A 104 9.62 -16.67 -2.58
C LEU A 104 10.69 -17.70 -2.21
N GLN A 105 11.72 -17.29 -1.47
CA GLN A 105 12.81 -18.17 -1.08
C GLN A 105 12.42 -19.16 0.02
N THR A 106 11.63 -18.71 1.00
CA THR A 106 11.27 -19.50 2.20
C THR A 106 9.95 -20.23 2.06
N GLY A 107 9.08 -19.81 1.14
CA GLY A 107 7.70 -20.25 1.04
C GLY A 107 6.80 -19.75 2.18
N ILE A 108 7.28 -18.79 2.99
CA ILE A 108 6.54 -18.19 4.10
C ILE A 108 6.21 -16.75 3.76
N TYR A 109 4.92 -16.44 3.74
CA TYR A 109 4.36 -15.14 3.43
C TYR A 109 3.88 -14.48 4.71
N ILE A 110 4.39 -13.29 4.98
CA ILE A 110 3.98 -12.49 6.13
C ILE A 110 3.26 -11.26 5.62
N GLY A 111 1.95 -11.22 5.90
CA GLY A 111 1.04 -10.21 5.38
C GLY A 111 0.41 -9.41 6.51
N TRP A 112 0.21 -8.12 6.28
CA TRP A 112 -0.60 -7.28 7.15
C TRP A 112 -1.85 -6.83 6.39
N ARG A 113 -3.02 -7.25 6.87
CA ARG A 113 -4.32 -7.00 6.22
C ARG A 113 -5.47 -7.04 7.20
N CYS A 114 -6.62 -6.50 6.79
CA CYS A 114 -7.87 -6.77 7.45
C CYS A 114 -8.24 -8.27 7.27
N PRO A 115 -8.71 -8.98 8.31
CA PRO A 115 -9.02 -10.41 8.24
C PRO A 115 -10.00 -10.80 7.14
N GLU A 116 -10.90 -9.90 6.75
CA GLU A 116 -11.86 -10.08 5.68
C GLU A 116 -11.27 -10.02 4.26
N TYR A 117 -10.04 -9.50 4.11
CA TYR A 117 -9.43 -9.29 2.79
C TYR A 117 -8.70 -10.51 2.27
N LYS A 118 -8.68 -10.62 0.94
CA LYS A 118 -7.96 -11.65 0.18
C LYS A 118 -6.67 -11.14 -0.46
N TRP A 119 -6.15 -10.02 0.04
CA TRP A 119 -4.89 -9.43 -0.36
C TRP A 119 -4.22 -8.78 0.85
N ASP A 120 -2.90 -8.64 0.81
CA ASP A 120 -2.15 -7.97 1.86
C ASP A 120 -2.09 -6.46 1.58
N CYS A 121 -2.34 -5.64 2.60
CA CYS A 121 -2.13 -4.19 2.50
C CYS A 121 -0.63 -3.88 2.46
N ILE A 122 0.16 -4.59 3.27
CA ILE A 122 1.61 -4.48 3.34
C ILE A 122 2.20 -5.89 3.45
N ARG A 123 3.24 -6.16 2.66
CA ARG A 123 4.09 -7.33 2.85
C ARG A 123 5.14 -7.03 3.92
N VAL A 124 5.20 -7.87 4.94
CA VAL A 124 6.06 -7.67 6.11
C VAL A 124 7.34 -8.48 5.93
N GLY A 125 8.50 -7.86 6.19
CA GLY A 125 9.80 -8.54 6.15
C GLY A 125 10.48 -8.56 7.52
N VAL A 126 11.62 -9.23 7.62
CA VAL A 126 12.38 -9.37 8.88
C VAL A 126 12.85 -8.04 9.49
N LYS A 127 12.97 -6.98 8.68
CA LYS A 127 13.33 -5.61 9.11
C LYS A 127 12.12 -4.76 9.55
N SER A 128 10.91 -5.31 9.49
CA SER A 128 9.70 -4.59 9.89
C SER A 128 9.52 -4.60 11.41
N LYS A 129 9.10 -3.46 11.97
CA LYS A 129 8.88 -3.32 13.42
C LYS A 129 7.59 -3.99 13.88
N CYS A 130 7.68 -4.62 15.04
CA CYS A 130 6.56 -5.02 15.88
C CYS A 130 6.08 -3.83 16.71
N PHE A 131 4.84 -3.89 17.20
CA PHE A 131 4.27 -2.97 18.18
C PHE A 131 5.14 -2.81 19.44
N CYS A 132 5.97 -3.80 19.78
CA CYS A 132 6.91 -3.68 20.89
C CYS A 132 8.13 -2.79 20.60
N GLY A 133 8.29 -2.31 19.36
CA GLY A 133 9.42 -1.49 18.89
C GLY A 133 10.58 -2.27 18.24
N HIS A 134 10.64 -3.59 18.45
CA HIS A 134 11.70 -4.48 17.93
C HIS A 134 11.39 -5.02 16.53
N LEU A 135 12.41 -5.49 15.84
CA LEU A 135 12.31 -6.06 14.48
C LEU A 135 11.73 -7.47 14.52
N LEU A 136 11.09 -7.90 13.43
CA LEU A 136 10.67 -9.29 13.27
C LEU A 136 11.86 -10.27 13.37
N ALA A 137 13.06 -9.87 12.93
CA ALA A 137 14.29 -10.65 13.11
C ALA A 137 14.68 -10.89 14.59
N GLU A 138 14.18 -10.06 15.51
CA GLU A 138 14.43 -10.13 16.95
C GLU A 138 13.29 -10.86 17.68
N HIS A 139 12.41 -11.52 16.92
CA HIS A 139 11.39 -12.42 17.44
C HIS A 139 11.80 -13.88 17.24
N GLU A 140 11.10 -14.80 17.91
CA GLU A 140 11.31 -16.23 17.78
C GLU A 140 11.16 -16.70 16.32
N ARG A 141 11.76 -17.84 15.99
CA ARG A 141 11.65 -18.42 14.66
C ARG A 141 10.19 -18.74 14.33
N PHE A 142 9.75 -18.32 13.14
CA PHE A 142 8.41 -18.57 12.62
C PHE A 142 8.43 -19.60 11.48
N THR A 143 7.31 -20.32 11.32
CA THR A 143 7.15 -21.44 10.36
C THR A 143 5.98 -21.24 9.40
N GLY A 144 5.33 -20.07 9.41
CA GLY A 144 4.15 -19.81 8.57
C GLY A 144 2.85 -20.48 9.05
N THR A 145 2.85 -21.07 10.25
CA THR A 145 1.68 -21.77 10.83
C THR A 145 1.23 -21.21 12.17
N SER A 146 2.06 -20.41 12.83
CA SER A 146 1.75 -19.78 14.12
C SER A 146 1.86 -18.27 13.99
N VAL A 147 0.85 -17.56 14.50
CA VAL A 147 0.85 -16.10 14.67
C VAL A 147 1.56 -15.70 15.97
N ARG A 148 1.70 -16.63 16.92
CA ARG A 148 2.40 -16.41 18.18
C ARG A 148 3.90 -16.57 17.95
N VAL A 149 4.53 -15.43 17.68
CA VAL A 149 5.97 -15.28 17.50
C VAL A 149 6.45 -14.26 18.56
N PRO A 150 6.83 -14.70 19.77
CA PRO A 150 7.22 -13.80 20.85
C PRO A 150 8.55 -13.10 20.55
N CYS A 151 8.78 -11.94 21.19
CA CYS A 151 10.05 -11.23 21.08
C CYS A 151 11.13 -11.91 21.95
N VAL A 152 12.35 -12.07 21.43
CA VAL A 152 13.46 -12.67 22.18
C VAL A 152 14.41 -11.65 22.80
N VAL A 153 14.16 -10.35 22.59
CA VAL A 153 14.94 -9.28 23.23
C VAL A 153 14.72 -9.32 24.74
N ALA A 154 15.82 -9.35 25.49
CA ALA A 154 15.81 -9.45 26.95
C ALA A 154 14.93 -8.35 27.59
N GLY A 155 14.00 -8.76 28.45
CA GLY A 155 13.08 -7.86 29.14
C GLY A 155 11.84 -7.44 28.35
N CYS A 156 11.71 -7.82 27.08
CA CYS A 156 10.49 -7.57 26.31
C CYS A 156 9.37 -8.55 26.70
N GLN A 157 8.16 -8.06 26.93
CA GLN A 157 6.99 -8.88 27.30
C GLN A 157 6.10 -9.24 26.10
N CYS A 158 6.59 -9.03 24.89
CA CYS A 158 5.84 -9.26 23.65
C CYS A 158 5.65 -10.76 23.40
N ARG A 159 4.39 -11.22 23.32
CA ARG A 159 4.06 -12.65 23.14
C ARG A 159 3.70 -13.03 21.70
N ALA A 160 3.42 -12.05 20.86
CA ALA A 160 3.07 -12.26 19.46
C ALA A 160 3.51 -11.05 18.65
N TYR A 161 4.03 -11.30 17.44
CA TYR A 161 4.40 -10.25 16.53
C TYR A 161 3.15 -9.54 16.00
N ALA A 162 3.12 -8.22 16.14
CA ALA A 162 2.07 -7.36 15.61
C ALA A 162 2.74 -6.25 14.81
N PHE A 163 2.70 -6.33 13.48
CA PHE A 163 3.30 -5.32 12.62
C PHE A 163 2.75 -3.93 12.95
N ILE A 164 3.63 -2.96 13.15
CA ILE A 164 3.29 -1.54 13.25
C ILE A 164 4.03 -0.81 12.13
N PRO A 165 3.34 0.02 11.33
CA PRO A 165 4.01 0.93 10.41
C PRO A 165 5.10 1.71 11.14
N SER A 166 6.28 1.80 10.53
CA SER A 166 7.46 2.43 11.12
C SER A 166 8.04 3.54 10.24
N ARG A 167 7.49 3.72 9.04
CA ARG A 167 7.81 4.80 8.12
C ARG A 167 6.55 5.62 7.82
N PRO A 168 6.68 6.94 7.59
CA PRO A 168 5.57 7.77 7.10
C PRO A 168 4.92 7.21 5.83
N GLU A 169 5.69 6.62 4.94
CA GLU A 169 5.21 6.11 3.66
C GLU A 169 4.27 4.93 3.79
N ASP A 170 4.45 4.10 4.82
CA ASP A 170 3.60 2.94 5.11
C ASP A 170 2.15 3.38 5.43
N VAL A 171 1.96 4.65 5.82
CA VAL A 171 0.68 5.25 6.21
C VAL A 171 0.31 6.46 5.33
N GLY A 172 0.93 6.58 4.16
CA GLY A 172 0.60 7.63 3.18
C GLY A 172 1.13 9.02 3.53
N GLU A 173 1.85 9.20 4.64
CA GLU A 173 2.43 10.47 5.10
C GLU A 173 3.78 10.81 4.42
N PHE A 174 3.95 10.43 3.15
CA PHE A 174 5.21 10.59 2.41
C PHE A 174 5.72 12.05 2.32
N TRP A 175 4.84 13.03 2.53
CA TRP A 175 5.22 14.46 2.56
C TRP A 175 6.07 14.82 3.79
N LEU A 176 6.05 14.04 4.88
CA LEU A 176 6.83 14.33 6.08
C LEU A 176 8.34 14.34 5.79
N ARG A 177 8.83 13.43 4.94
CA ARG A 177 10.24 13.39 4.52
C ARG A 177 10.71 14.62 3.75
N LYS A 178 9.78 15.42 3.22
CA LYS A 178 10.11 16.67 2.52
C LYS A 178 10.23 17.85 3.47
N ARG A 179 9.85 17.71 4.75
CA ARG A 179 9.96 18.78 5.75
C ARG A 179 11.41 19.01 6.14
N ARG A 180 11.77 20.27 6.29
CA ARG A 180 13.09 20.67 6.80
C ARG A 180 13.24 20.12 8.23
N ASN A 181 14.38 19.47 8.50
CA ASN A 181 14.71 18.86 9.79
C ASN A 181 13.84 17.65 10.20
N PHE A 182 13.15 17.00 9.27
CA PHE A 182 12.49 15.74 9.57
C PHE A 182 13.52 14.60 9.63
N ASP A 183 13.56 13.91 10.77
CA ASP A 183 14.37 12.70 10.96
C ASP A 183 13.46 11.46 10.91
N PRO A 184 13.55 10.64 9.84
CA PRO A 184 12.78 9.40 9.72
C PRO A 184 12.98 8.43 10.89
N SER A 185 14.16 8.42 11.53
CA SER A 185 14.47 7.49 12.62
C SER A 185 13.66 7.75 13.90
N THR A 186 13.15 8.97 14.05
CA THR A 186 12.34 9.41 15.20
C THR A 186 10.84 9.21 14.99
N TRP A 187 10.40 8.92 13.77
CA TRP A 187 8.98 8.76 13.48
C TRP A 187 8.44 7.51 14.19
N ARG A 188 7.24 7.64 14.77
CA ARG A 188 6.52 6.57 15.43
C ARG A 188 5.04 6.70 15.13
N ALA A 189 4.39 5.57 14.88
CA ALA A 189 2.94 5.48 14.80
C ALA A 189 2.30 6.05 16.08
N LYS A 190 1.34 6.96 15.91
CA LYS A 190 0.64 7.64 17.01
C LYS A 190 -0.76 7.09 17.19
N CYS A 191 -1.17 7.01 18.46
CA CYS A 191 -2.55 6.77 18.85
C CYS A 191 -3.37 8.08 18.80
N ARG A 192 -4.70 8.00 18.78
CA ARG A 192 -5.60 9.16 18.92
C ARG A 192 -5.36 9.93 20.23
N CYS A 193 -4.90 9.25 21.28
CA CYS A 193 -4.46 9.87 22.53
C CYS A 193 -3.15 10.68 22.43
N LYS A 194 -2.56 10.76 21.23
CA LYS A 194 -1.34 11.50 20.85
C LYS A 194 -0.02 10.90 21.32
N HIS A 195 -0.06 9.89 22.18
CA HIS A 195 1.10 9.07 22.53
C HIS A 195 1.46 8.09 21.41
N ASN A 196 2.73 7.70 21.36
CA ASN A 196 3.25 6.76 20.39
C ASN A 196 2.92 5.29 20.78
N HIS A 197 3.06 4.36 19.85
CA HIS A 197 2.78 2.94 20.10
C HIS A 197 3.69 2.32 21.19
N GLU A 198 4.94 2.77 21.33
CA GLU A 198 5.87 2.31 22.38
C GLU A 198 5.45 2.79 23.79
N GLU A 199 4.62 3.83 23.87
CA GLU A 199 3.92 4.33 25.07
C GLU A 199 2.60 3.60 25.36
N HIS A 200 2.36 2.47 24.69
CA HIS A 200 1.24 1.58 24.99
C HIS A 200 1.77 0.22 25.44
N ASN A 201 0.93 -0.53 26.15
CA ASN A 201 1.25 -1.88 26.57
C ASN A 201 1.32 -2.81 25.36
N VAL A 202 2.27 -3.75 25.38
CA VAL A 202 2.46 -4.68 24.25
C VAL A 202 1.42 -5.80 24.25
N GLY A 203 0.82 -6.10 25.40
CA GLY A 203 -0.20 -7.15 25.53
C GLY A 203 -1.63 -6.62 25.45
N GLY A 204 -2.55 -7.51 25.10
CA GLY A 204 -3.99 -7.30 25.26
C GLY A 204 -4.54 -6.18 24.38
N SER A 205 -5.31 -5.26 25.00
CA SER A 205 -5.93 -4.13 24.31
C SER A 205 -4.96 -3.03 23.90
N HIS A 206 -3.67 -3.14 24.24
CA HIS A 206 -2.67 -2.09 24.06
C HIS A 206 -3.03 -0.78 24.78
N SER A 207 -3.41 -0.84 26.06
CA SER A 207 -3.73 0.37 26.83
C SER A 207 -2.53 1.31 26.94
N CYS A 208 -2.78 2.61 26.97
CA CYS A 208 -1.72 3.61 27.12
C CYS A 208 -1.12 3.55 28.53
N LYS A 209 0.20 3.64 28.64
CA LYS A 209 0.92 3.68 29.94
C LYS A 209 1.42 5.08 30.30
N ALA A 210 1.11 6.09 29.50
CA ALA A 210 1.46 7.48 29.78
C ALA A 210 0.70 7.98 31.02
N GLY A 211 1.41 8.67 31.91
CA GLY A 211 0.84 9.19 33.16
C GLY A 211 -0.37 10.09 32.90
N GLY A 212 -1.52 9.76 33.52
CA GLY A 212 -2.75 10.53 33.37
C GLY A 212 -3.56 10.25 32.10
N CYS A 213 -3.14 9.31 31.24
CA CYS A 213 -3.91 8.92 30.07
C CYS A 213 -4.83 7.72 30.39
N SER A 214 -6.13 7.85 30.13
CA SER A 214 -7.14 6.79 30.31
C SER A 214 -7.44 6.00 29.03
N CYS A 215 -6.57 6.11 28.01
CA CYS A 215 -6.75 5.45 26.72
C CYS A 215 -6.73 3.91 26.89
N PRO A 216 -7.86 3.22 26.63
CA PRO A 216 -8.02 1.81 26.98
C PRO A 216 -7.31 0.86 25.99
N GLY A 217 -6.96 1.37 24.81
CA GLY A 217 -6.30 0.62 23.76
C GLY A 217 -5.75 1.50 22.65
N PHE A 218 -4.85 0.95 21.85
CA PHE A 218 -4.24 1.67 20.74
C PHE A 218 -5.26 1.85 19.60
N ASP A 219 -5.67 3.09 19.37
CA ASP A 219 -6.51 3.53 18.26
C ASP A 219 -5.67 4.43 17.36
N SER A 220 -5.40 3.97 16.14
CA SER A 220 -4.48 4.66 15.23
C SER A 220 -4.95 6.06 14.83
N ASN A 221 -4.07 7.06 14.94
CA ASN A 221 -4.29 8.41 14.42
C ASN A 221 -3.93 8.54 12.92
N PHE A 222 -3.78 7.42 12.23
CA PHE A 222 -3.48 7.32 10.80
C PHE A 222 -4.37 6.25 10.18
N LEU A 223 -4.46 6.26 8.85
CA LEU A 223 -5.15 5.23 8.08
C LEU A 223 -4.13 4.43 7.26
N CYS A 224 -4.44 3.17 7.00
CA CYS A 224 -3.67 2.36 6.07
C CYS A 224 -3.72 2.99 4.67
N ALA A 225 -2.55 3.20 4.06
CA ALA A 225 -2.45 3.79 2.72
C ALA A 225 -3.07 2.93 1.61
N ALA A 226 -3.29 1.63 1.85
CA ALA A 226 -3.81 0.69 0.85
C ALA A 226 -5.34 0.50 0.92
N CYS A 227 -5.96 0.66 2.09
CA CYS A 227 -7.38 0.34 2.29
C CYS A 227 -8.18 1.34 3.14
N ASP A 228 -7.54 2.43 3.59
CA ASP A 228 -8.15 3.48 4.40
C ASP A 228 -8.79 3.01 5.74
N LYS A 229 -8.42 1.81 6.20
CA LYS A 229 -8.81 1.29 7.52
C LYS A 229 -7.81 1.64 8.60
N HIS A 230 -8.28 1.66 9.84
CA HIS A 230 -7.43 1.90 11.00
C HIS A 230 -6.55 0.67 11.32
N TRP A 231 -5.42 0.90 11.99
CA TRP A 231 -4.45 -0.14 12.32
C TRP A 231 -5.06 -1.31 13.11
N GLU A 232 -5.91 -1.01 14.08
CA GLU A 232 -6.55 -2.00 14.95
C GLU A 232 -7.56 -2.90 14.23
N GLN A 233 -7.90 -2.58 12.98
CA GLN A 233 -8.72 -3.42 12.10
C GLN A 233 -7.86 -4.42 11.29
N HIS A 234 -6.55 -4.35 11.41
CA HIS A 234 -5.61 -5.23 10.70
C HIS A 234 -5.00 -6.26 11.64
N GLN A 235 -4.58 -7.38 11.06
CA GLN A 235 -3.81 -8.40 11.75
C GLN A 235 -2.59 -8.77 10.91
N THR A 236 -1.56 -9.29 11.59
CA THR A 236 -0.39 -9.86 10.92
C THR A 236 -0.61 -11.36 10.77
N PHE A 237 -0.53 -11.84 9.53
CA PHE A 237 -0.68 -13.24 9.18
C PHE A 237 0.68 -13.83 8.82
N PHE A 238 0.94 -15.03 9.30
CA PHE A 238 2.06 -15.87 8.90
C PHE A 238 1.46 -17.06 8.19
N GLU A 239 1.71 -17.19 6.88
CA GLU A 239 1.07 -18.18 6.04
C GLU A 239 2.10 -18.87 5.16
N THR A 240 1.95 -20.18 4.96
CA THR A 240 2.73 -20.90 3.95
C THR A 240 2.17 -20.68 2.56
N GLU A 241 2.99 -20.90 1.53
CA GLU A 241 2.54 -20.88 0.13
C GLU A 241 1.34 -21.81 -0.11
N ALA A 242 1.35 -23.01 0.49
CA ALA A 242 0.27 -23.98 0.39
C ALA A 242 -1.04 -23.44 0.99
N HIS A 243 -0.98 -22.84 2.18
CA HIS A 243 -2.15 -22.23 2.82
C HIS A 243 -2.70 -21.08 1.97
N ARG A 244 -1.84 -20.26 1.35
CA ARG A 244 -2.27 -19.16 0.48
C ARG A 244 -2.93 -19.66 -0.79
N LYS A 245 -2.41 -20.72 -1.41
CA LYS A 245 -3.04 -21.38 -2.57
C LYS A 245 -4.45 -21.89 -2.23
N GLU A 246 -4.58 -22.59 -1.11
CA GLU A 246 -5.88 -23.12 -0.65
C GLU A 246 -6.88 -21.99 -0.32
N ALA A 247 -6.40 -20.93 0.33
CA ALA A 247 -7.23 -19.79 0.72
C ALA A 247 -7.56 -18.81 -0.43
N GLY A 248 -7.01 -19.02 -1.63
CA GLY A 248 -7.16 -18.16 -2.81
C GLY A 248 -6.45 -16.81 -2.68
N LEU A 249 -5.33 -16.77 -1.94
CA LEU A 249 -4.51 -15.58 -1.72
C LEU A 249 -3.34 -15.51 -2.70
N PRO A 250 -2.80 -14.33 -3.02
CA PRO A 250 -1.59 -14.19 -3.82
C PRO A 250 -0.39 -14.89 -3.17
N TYR A 251 0.37 -15.69 -3.92
CA TYR A 251 1.60 -16.37 -3.50
C TYR A 251 2.70 -16.06 -4.51
#